data_AF-A0A353XYC9-F1
#
_entry.id   AF-A0A353XYC9-F1
#
_cell.length_a   1.000
_cell.length_b   1.000
_cell.length_c   1.000
_cell.angle_alpha   90.00
_cell.angle_beta   90.00
_cell.angle_gamma   90.00
#
_symmetry.space_group_name_H-M   'P 1'
#
loop_
_entity.id
_entity.type
_entity.pdbx_description
1 polymer ?
#
loop_
_entity_poly.entity_id
_entity_poly.type
_entity_poly.pdbx_seq_one_letter_code
_entity_poly.pdbx_strand_id
1 'polypeptide(L)'
;MMIRSLLFLVTLLSSTIAISEWYSLPKTTQGQELRYDNSTNRVEVVNDTGNRPLWSGVHKLEDGRVLRIQKGVAIADQTVQHAIPSPQIQPDQVDACTVLERQSCGLRTDCGLSESCQLAHQLQGFYNSATPSDRTKIESQCKEAINNKSMFPPCPTPPTGAYRTVCGDIVIKSCGKFNQCKESEACGAAHQLVSMESEERLNKWVPSEDTYTTRQCKKAYGDDKFFPLCEKKQ
;
A
#
# COMPACT_ATOMS: atom_id res chain seq x y z
N MET A 1 42.93 57.04 8.71
CA MET A 1 41.45 56.96 8.77
C MET A 1 41.01 56.02 7.66
N MET A 2 40.87 54.72 7.94
CA MET A 2 40.39 53.72 7.00
C MET A 2 39.10 53.13 7.55
N ILE A 3 38.03 53.24 6.77
CA ILE A 3 36.66 52.89 7.11
C ILE A 3 36.42 51.40 6.86
N ARG A 4 35.70 50.82 7.81
CA ARG A 4 35.19 49.44 7.94
C ARG A 4 34.62 48.86 6.64
N SER A 5 34.80 47.56 6.46
CA SER A 5 33.85 46.71 5.74
C SER A 5 33.64 45.42 6.52
N LEU A 6 32.53 45.37 7.28
CA LEU A 6 32.00 44.14 7.86
C LEU A 6 31.11 43.48 6.80
N LEU A 7 31.54 42.32 6.31
CA LEU A 7 30.71 41.42 5.50
C LEU A 7 29.76 40.66 6.43
N PHE A 8 28.48 41.03 6.40
CA PHE A 8 27.39 40.24 7.00
C PHE A 8 27.08 39.06 6.09
N LEU A 9 27.39 37.84 6.54
CA LEU A 9 26.98 36.60 5.89
C LEU A 9 25.51 36.32 6.25
N VAL A 10 24.60 36.51 5.30
CA VAL A 10 23.18 36.13 5.45
C VAL A 10 23.05 34.64 5.12
N THR A 11 22.91 33.80 6.14
CA THR A 11 22.56 32.39 5.99
C THR A 11 21.07 32.26 5.68
N LEU A 12 20.73 32.01 4.42
CA LEU A 12 19.38 31.62 3.99
C LEU A 12 19.08 30.20 4.51
N LEU A 13 18.26 30.10 5.56
CA LEU A 13 17.63 28.83 5.92
C LEU A 13 16.55 28.51 4.89
N SER A 14 16.81 27.55 4.01
CA SER A 14 15.80 26.98 3.13
C SER A 14 14.85 26.11 3.95
N SER A 15 13.72 26.66 4.37
CA SER A 15 12.61 25.88 4.93
C SER A 15 12.01 25.00 3.83
N THR A 16 12.17 23.68 3.95
CA THR A 16 11.45 22.74 3.10
C THR A 16 9.96 22.79 3.44
N ILE A 17 9.16 23.43 2.59
CA ILE A 17 7.70 23.41 2.71
C ILE A 17 7.25 22.01 2.28
N ALA A 18 6.71 21.23 3.22
CA ALA A 18 6.03 19.99 2.89
C ALA A 18 4.73 20.34 2.14
N ILE A 19 4.69 20.05 0.84
CA ILE A 19 3.49 20.26 0.01
C ILE A 19 2.46 19.21 0.45
N SER A 20 1.36 19.65 1.08
CA SER A 20 0.23 18.76 1.37
C SER A 20 -0.50 18.46 0.07
N GLU A 21 -0.40 17.23 -0.42
CA GLU A 21 -1.11 16.78 -1.62
C GLU A 21 -2.50 16.28 -1.21
N TRP A 22 -3.53 17.00 -1.67
CA TRP A 22 -4.92 16.70 -1.39
C TRP A 22 -5.56 15.99 -2.59
N TYR A 23 -6.25 14.89 -2.32
CA TYR A 23 -6.92 14.06 -3.33
C TYR A 23 -8.42 14.13 -3.17
N SER A 24 -9.15 14.23 -4.28
CA SER A 24 -10.62 14.19 -4.26
C SER A 24 -11.11 12.77 -4.02
N LEU A 25 -12.07 12.62 -3.10
CA LEU A 25 -12.80 11.37 -2.87
C LEU A 25 -14.19 11.45 -3.52
N PRO A 26 -14.85 10.30 -3.78
CA PRO A 26 -16.25 10.29 -4.17
C PRO A 26 -17.12 11.01 -3.14
N LYS A 27 -18.23 11.59 -3.61
CA LYS A 27 -19.17 12.29 -2.73
C LYS A 27 -19.87 11.31 -1.79
N THR A 28 -20.30 11.80 -0.63
CA THR A 28 -21.22 11.04 0.22
C THR A 28 -22.58 10.93 -0.46
N THR A 29 -23.41 9.96 -0.06
CA THR A 29 -24.80 9.87 -0.57
C THR A 29 -25.67 11.10 -0.27
N GLN A 30 -25.18 12.04 0.54
CA GLN A 30 -25.80 13.33 0.81
C GLN A 30 -25.25 14.45 -0.09
N GLY A 31 -24.44 14.11 -1.10
CA GLY A 31 -23.84 15.04 -2.06
C GLY A 31 -22.64 15.83 -1.52
N GLN A 32 -22.08 15.46 -0.37
CA GLN A 32 -20.95 16.20 0.22
C GLN A 32 -19.65 15.89 -0.50
N GLU A 33 -18.91 16.92 -0.90
CA GLU A 33 -17.59 16.78 -1.51
C GLU A 33 -16.53 16.49 -0.45
N LEU A 34 -15.68 15.52 -0.75
CA LEU A 34 -14.68 15.02 0.18
C LEU A 34 -13.28 15.16 -0.42
N ARG A 35 -12.30 15.52 0.41
CA ARG A 35 -10.88 15.50 0.06
C ARG A 35 -10.05 14.80 1.13
N TYR A 36 -8.94 14.22 0.71
CA TYR A 36 -8.06 13.42 1.54
C TYR A 36 -6.61 13.89 1.45
N ASP A 37 -5.95 14.07 2.58
CA ASP A 37 -4.52 14.38 2.69
C ASP A 37 -3.73 13.10 2.99
N ASN A 38 -2.89 12.68 2.07
CA ASN A 38 -2.07 11.46 2.18
C ASN A 38 -0.95 11.56 3.22
N SER A 39 -0.52 12.77 3.56
CA SER A 39 0.52 12.95 4.57
C SER A 39 -0.02 12.71 5.99
N THR A 40 -1.27 13.07 6.23
CA THR A 40 -1.91 13.04 7.56
C THR A 40 -3.08 12.06 7.69
N ASN A 41 -3.43 11.37 6.60
CA ASN A 41 -4.64 10.55 6.45
C ASN A 41 -5.96 11.30 6.69
N ARG A 42 -5.94 12.64 6.68
CA ARG A 42 -7.08 13.45 7.07
C ARG A 42 -8.11 13.54 5.95
N VAL A 43 -9.38 13.37 6.30
CA VAL A 43 -10.50 13.58 5.37
C VAL A 43 -11.27 14.83 5.77
N GLU A 44 -11.53 15.69 4.81
CA GLU A 44 -12.32 16.90 4.99
C GLU A 44 -13.51 16.94 4.05
N VAL A 45 -14.58 17.57 4.52
CA VAL A 45 -15.68 18.02 3.69
C VAL A 45 -15.32 19.37 3.10
N VAL A 46 -15.42 19.50 1.78
CA VAL A 46 -15.19 20.74 1.04
C VAL A 46 -16.47 21.56 1.02
N ASN A 47 -16.41 22.78 1.52
CA ASN A 47 -17.53 23.71 1.60
C ASN A 47 -17.09 25.13 1.24
N ASP A 48 -17.99 25.95 0.68
CA ASP A 48 -17.72 27.35 0.33
C ASP A 48 -17.36 28.23 1.52
N THR A 49 -17.83 27.86 2.72
CA THR A 49 -17.61 28.59 3.99
C THR A 49 -16.36 28.14 4.75
N GLY A 50 -15.64 27.15 4.22
CA GLY A 50 -14.43 26.60 4.83
C GLY A 50 -14.50 25.09 5.05
N ASN A 51 -13.36 24.43 4.87
CA ASN A 51 -13.27 22.98 4.95
C ASN A 51 -13.27 22.52 6.40
N ARG A 52 -13.98 21.43 6.67
CA ARG A 52 -14.12 20.87 8.02
C ARG A 52 -13.73 19.41 8.03
N PRO A 53 -13.14 18.89 9.12
CA PRO A 53 -12.86 17.47 9.24
C PRO A 53 -14.16 16.66 9.11
N LEU A 54 -14.07 15.51 8.45
CA LEU A 54 -15.17 14.56 8.39
C LEU A 54 -15.34 13.89 9.76
N TRP A 55 -16.57 13.79 10.25
CA TRP A 55 -16.86 13.21 11.55
C TRP A 55 -16.58 11.72 11.57
N SER A 56 -16.19 11.20 12.74
CA SER A 56 -16.02 9.77 12.95
C SER A 56 -17.29 9.01 12.59
N GLY A 57 -17.14 7.85 11.95
CA GLY A 57 -18.25 7.01 11.55
C GLY A 57 -18.01 6.30 10.23
N VAL A 58 -19.04 5.62 9.77
CA VAL A 58 -19.06 4.89 8.49
C VAL A 58 -19.90 5.71 7.52
N HIS A 59 -19.29 6.13 6.41
CA HIS A 59 -19.91 7.01 5.42
C HIS A 59 -20.07 6.24 4.11
N LYS A 60 -21.31 6.09 3.64
CA LYS A 60 -21.56 5.51 2.31
C LYS A 60 -21.35 6.57 1.24
N LEU A 61 -20.68 6.18 0.17
CA LEU A 61 -20.38 7.05 -0.97
C LEU A 61 -21.35 6.79 -2.12
N GLU A 62 -21.45 7.75 -3.04
CA GLU A 62 -22.37 7.66 -4.19
C GLU A 62 -22.05 6.48 -5.12
N ASP A 63 -20.78 6.07 -5.20
CA ASP A 63 -20.34 4.91 -5.98
C ASP A 63 -20.55 3.56 -5.27
N GLY A 64 -21.20 3.57 -4.11
CA GLY A 64 -21.52 2.38 -3.32
C GLY A 64 -20.39 1.93 -2.38
N ARG A 65 -19.21 2.56 -2.43
CA ARG A 65 -18.13 2.30 -1.47
C ARG A 65 -18.46 2.84 -0.09
N VAL A 66 -17.69 2.38 0.89
CA VAL A 66 -17.86 2.74 2.31
C VAL A 66 -16.55 3.33 2.80
N LEU A 67 -16.61 4.56 3.33
CA LEU A 67 -15.49 5.27 3.92
C LEU A 67 -15.56 5.23 5.46
N ARG A 68 -14.55 4.65 6.12
CA ARG A 68 -14.47 4.58 7.58
C ARG A 68 -13.57 5.68 8.13
N ILE A 69 -14.14 6.55 8.98
CA ILE A 69 -13.45 7.69 9.57
C ILE A 69 -13.36 7.55 11.08
N GLN A 70 -12.19 7.86 11.63
CA GLN A 70 -11.99 7.99 13.07
C GLN A 70 -11.23 9.28 13.36
N LYS A 71 -11.85 10.17 14.14
CA LYS A 71 -11.25 11.46 14.54
C LYS A 71 -10.76 12.29 13.34
N GLY A 72 -11.50 12.26 12.23
CA GLY A 72 -11.15 13.01 11.02
C GLY A 72 -10.07 12.37 10.14
N VAL A 73 -9.59 11.16 10.46
CA VAL A 73 -8.69 10.40 9.59
C VAL A 73 -9.38 9.17 9.01
N ALA A 74 -9.05 8.82 7.76
CA ALA A 74 -9.51 7.59 7.14
C ALA A 74 -8.73 6.39 7.70
N ILE A 75 -9.46 5.38 8.16
CA ILE A 75 -8.86 4.12 8.61
C ILE A 75 -8.92 3.11 7.46
N ALA A 76 -7.73 2.72 6.99
CA ALA A 76 -7.50 1.53 6.16
C ALA A 76 -8.56 1.33 5.07
N ASP A 77 -8.88 2.40 4.34
CA ASP A 77 -10.01 2.41 3.42
C ASP A 77 -9.56 2.24 1.97
N GLN A 78 -10.10 1.23 1.28
CA GLN A 78 -9.84 1.02 -0.14
C GLN A 78 -10.21 2.27 -0.95
N THR A 79 -11.24 3.03 -0.55
CA THR A 79 -11.64 4.26 -1.24
C THR A 79 -10.49 5.28 -1.32
N VAL A 80 -9.75 5.43 -0.22
CA VAL A 80 -8.61 6.35 -0.15
C VAL A 80 -7.46 5.86 -1.02
N GLN A 81 -7.19 4.55 -1.04
CA GLN A 81 -6.14 3.96 -1.87
C GLN A 81 -6.38 4.18 -3.36
N HIS A 82 -7.64 4.13 -3.80
CA HIS A 82 -7.99 4.39 -5.20
C HIS A 82 -7.97 5.89 -5.57
N ALA A 83 -8.04 6.78 -4.57
CA ALA A 83 -8.05 8.22 -4.78
C ALA A 83 -6.65 8.84 -4.83
N ILE A 84 -5.70 8.24 -4.11
CA ILE A 84 -4.28 8.55 -4.28
C ILE A 84 -3.87 7.92 -5.63
N PRO A 85 -3.40 8.69 -6.62
CA PRO A 85 -2.73 8.13 -7.78
C PRO A 85 -1.63 7.22 -7.25
N SER A 86 -1.68 5.92 -7.58
CA SER A 86 -0.59 5.01 -7.28
C SER A 86 0.70 5.73 -7.67
N PRO A 87 1.68 5.90 -6.75
CA PRO A 87 2.83 6.72 -7.02
C PRO A 87 3.38 6.28 -8.37
N GLN A 88 3.35 7.19 -9.33
CA GLN A 88 3.94 7.00 -10.65
C GLN A 88 5.45 7.04 -10.41
N ILE A 89 5.98 6.03 -9.70
CA ILE A 89 7.38 5.66 -9.79
C ILE A 89 7.50 5.36 -11.28
N GLN A 90 8.18 6.22 -12.05
CA GLN A 90 8.58 5.82 -13.40
C GLN A 90 9.40 4.56 -13.23
N PRO A 91 8.88 3.38 -13.57
CA PRO A 91 9.63 2.17 -13.36
C PRO A 91 10.42 1.94 -14.65
N ASP A 92 11.62 1.40 -14.53
CA ASP A 92 11.94 0.31 -15.44
C ASP A 92 10.80 -0.71 -15.21
N GLN A 93 9.81 -0.72 -16.11
CA GLN A 93 8.55 -1.44 -15.92
C GLN A 93 8.87 -2.90 -15.64
N VAL A 94 8.55 -3.36 -14.42
CA VAL A 94 8.53 -4.80 -14.16
C VAL A 94 7.49 -5.38 -15.11
N ASP A 95 7.93 -6.25 -16.00
CA ASP A 95 7.05 -6.89 -16.97
C ASP A 95 6.02 -7.77 -16.24
N ALA A 96 4.85 -7.93 -16.84
CA ALA A 96 3.75 -8.66 -16.24
C ALA A 96 4.09 -10.13 -16.00
N CYS A 97 4.99 -10.72 -16.79
CA CYS A 97 5.42 -12.10 -16.59
C CYS A 97 6.26 -12.23 -15.30
N THR A 98 7.14 -11.27 -15.03
CA THR A 98 7.86 -11.15 -13.76
C THR A 98 6.89 -10.93 -12.58
N VAL A 99 5.86 -10.09 -12.73
CA VAL A 99 4.84 -9.88 -11.69
C VAL A 99 4.06 -11.17 -11.42
N LEU A 100 3.62 -11.87 -12.48
CA LEU A 100 2.91 -13.15 -12.39
C LEU A 100 3.76 -14.21 -11.68
N GLU A 101 5.03 -14.36 -12.07
CA GLU A 101 5.95 -15.30 -11.45
C GLU A 101 6.09 -15.00 -9.94
N ARG A 102 6.29 -13.74 -9.57
CA ARG A 102 6.39 -13.36 -8.16
C ARG A 102 5.08 -13.58 -7.40
N GLN A 103 3.93 -13.33 -8.03
CA GLN A 103 2.62 -13.57 -7.44
C GLN A 103 2.42 -15.06 -7.16
N SER A 104 2.68 -15.92 -8.14
CA SER A 104 2.44 -17.36 -8.06
C SER A 104 3.50 -18.11 -7.26
N CYS A 105 4.76 -17.71 -7.37
CA CYS A 105 5.88 -18.37 -6.68
C CYS A 105 6.18 -17.77 -5.31
N GLY A 106 5.73 -16.54 -5.04
CA GLY A 106 6.15 -15.76 -3.88
C GLY A 106 7.50 -15.07 -4.11
N LEU A 107 7.75 -14.00 -3.38
CA LEU A 107 8.97 -13.17 -3.53
C LEU A 107 10.27 -13.92 -3.21
N ARG A 108 10.19 -15.04 -2.49
CA ARG A 108 11.34 -15.92 -2.19
C ARG A 108 11.14 -17.34 -2.71
N THR A 109 10.28 -17.52 -3.70
CA THR A 109 9.94 -18.84 -4.26
C THR A 109 9.33 -19.81 -3.24
N ASP A 110 8.65 -19.27 -2.22
CA ASP A 110 8.00 -20.05 -1.15
C ASP A 110 6.99 -21.07 -1.70
N CYS A 111 6.37 -20.75 -2.84
CA CYS A 111 5.43 -21.61 -3.57
C CYS A 111 6.06 -22.24 -4.83
N GLY A 112 7.39 -22.41 -4.86
CA GLY A 112 8.15 -22.87 -6.02
C GLY A 112 7.70 -24.22 -6.62
N LEU A 113 7.10 -25.09 -5.80
CA LEU A 113 6.62 -26.41 -6.22
C LEU A 113 5.13 -26.42 -6.62
N SER A 114 4.43 -25.30 -6.52
CA SER A 114 3.04 -25.22 -6.92
C SER A 114 2.90 -25.25 -8.44
N GLU A 115 1.82 -25.87 -8.93
CA GLU A 115 1.48 -25.88 -10.36
C GLU A 115 1.37 -24.45 -10.91
N SER A 116 0.75 -23.55 -10.14
CA SER A 116 0.66 -22.13 -10.47
C SER A 116 2.03 -21.49 -10.71
N CYS A 117 2.99 -21.71 -9.81
CA CYS A 117 4.34 -21.18 -9.96
C CYS A 117 5.05 -21.79 -11.17
N GLN A 118 4.93 -23.10 -11.40
CA GLN A 118 5.55 -23.77 -12.54
C GLN A 118 5.03 -23.21 -13.88
N LEU A 119 3.71 -23.00 -13.99
CA LEU A 119 3.10 -22.39 -15.17
C LEU A 119 3.53 -20.93 -15.36
N ALA A 120 3.60 -20.16 -14.28
CA ALA A 120 4.08 -18.78 -14.32
C ALA A 120 5.56 -18.69 -14.74
N HIS A 121 6.40 -19.57 -14.20
CA HIS A 121 7.81 -19.70 -14.57
C HIS A 121 7.98 -20.11 -16.04
N GLN A 122 7.11 -20.99 -16.55
CA GLN A 122 7.11 -21.36 -17.97
C GLN A 122 6.79 -20.17 -18.88
N LEU A 123 5.77 -19.37 -18.55
CA LEU A 123 5.44 -18.14 -19.29
C LEU A 123 6.60 -17.14 -19.26
N GLN A 124 7.24 -16.98 -18.11
CA GLN A 124 8.44 -16.15 -17.95
C GLN A 124 9.60 -16.65 -18.83
N GLY A 125 9.79 -17.97 -18.90
CA GLY A 125 10.78 -18.60 -19.80
C GLY A 125 10.52 -18.28 -21.27
N PHE A 126 9.26 -18.33 -21.71
CA PHE A 126 8.88 -17.92 -23.06
C PHE A 126 9.12 -16.44 -23.31
N TYR A 127 8.78 -15.56 -22.36
CA TYR A 127 9.02 -14.13 -22.47
C TYR A 127 10.51 -13.81 -22.66
N ASN A 128 11.38 -14.40 -21.83
CA ASN A 128 12.82 -14.15 -21.87
C ASN A 128 13.48 -14.62 -23.17
N SER A 129 12.99 -15.72 -23.75
CA SER A 129 13.52 -16.30 -25.00
C SER A 129 12.88 -15.75 -26.29
N ALA A 130 11.81 -14.96 -26.18
CA ALA A 130 11.05 -14.45 -27.32
C ALA A 130 11.69 -13.25 -28.03
N THR A 131 11.30 -13.07 -29.29
CA THR A 131 11.56 -11.84 -30.07
C THR A 131 10.76 -10.66 -29.50
N PRO A 132 11.13 -9.40 -29.78
CA PRO A 132 10.37 -8.24 -29.29
C PRO A 132 8.89 -8.24 -29.69
N SER A 133 8.56 -8.74 -30.88
CA SER A 133 7.16 -8.84 -31.35
C SER A 133 6.35 -9.84 -30.53
N ASP A 134 6.95 -11.00 -30.24
CA ASP A 134 6.27 -12.05 -29.48
C ASP A 134 6.22 -11.75 -27.98
N ARG A 135 7.20 -11.01 -27.44
CA ARG A 135 7.19 -10.52 -26.05
C ARG A 135 5.93 -9.73 -25.74
N THR A 136 5.49 -8.84 -26.63
CA THR A 136 4.25 -8.06 -26.42
C THR A 136 3.02 -8.96 -26.29
N LYS A 137 2.96 -10.07 -27.04
CA LYS A 137 1.85 -11.03 -26.96
C LYS A 137 1.90 -11.82 -25.66
N ILE A 138 3.08 -12.32 -25.29
CA ILE A 138 3.30 -13.08 -24.05
C ILE A 138 3.01 -12.20 -22.83
N GLU A 139 3.43 -10.93 -22.87
CA GLU A 139 3.13 -9.92 -21.85
C GLU A 139 1.62 -9.75 -21.64
N SER A 140 0.83 -9.74 -22.71
CA SER A 140 -0.65 -9.70 -22.60
C SER A 140 -1.20 -10.95 -21.92
N GLN A 141 -0.67 -12.14 -22.26
CA GLN A 141 -1.06 -13.40 -21.64
C GLN A 141 -0.74 -13.41 -20.14
N CYS A 142 0.43 -12.87 -19.76
CA CYS A 142 0.80 -12.73 -18.35
C CYS A 142 -0.15 -11.76 -17.62
N LYS A 143 -0.54 -10.64 -18.24
CA LYS A 143 -1.54 -9.71 -17.67
C LYS A 143 -2.91 -10.36 -17.45
N GLU A 144 -3.36 -11.18 -18.39
CA GLU A 144 -4.59 -11.95 -18.25
C GLU A 144 -4.47 -13.00 -17.12
N ALA A 145 -3.34 -13.70 -17.08
CA ALA A 145 -3.04 -14.72 -16.07
C ALA A 145 -3.01 -14.15 -14.64
N ILE A 146 -2.47 -12.95 -14.42
CA ILE A 146 -2.45 -12.27 -13.11
C ILE A 146 -3.86 -12.18 -12.50
N ASN A 147 -4.86 -11.92 -13.35
CA ASN A 147 -6.25 -11.78 -12.92
C ASN A 147 -6.99 -13.12 -12.81
N ASN A 148 -6.44 -14.20 -13.38
CA ASN A 148 -7.02 -15.54 -13.32
C ASN A 148 -6.57 -16.27 -12.04
N LYS A 149 -7.16 -15.89 -10.89
CA LYS A 149 -6.83 -16.48 -9.59
C LYS A 149 -7.16 -17.98 -9.45
N SER A 150 -7.97 -18.52 -10.36
CA SER A 150 -8.28 -19.97 -10.38
C SER A 150 -7.11 -20.78 -10.90
N MET A 151 -6.40 -20.28 -11.92
CA MET A 151 -5.25 -20.95 -12.53
C MET A 151 -3.93 -20.47 -11.94
N PHE A 152 -3.88 -19.19 -11.55
CA PHE A 152 -2.74 -18.53 -10.94
C PHE A 152 -3.08 -17.96 -9.56
N PRO A 153 -3.43 -18.81 -8.58
CA PRO A 153 -3.62 -18.35 -7.21
C PRO A 153 -2.35 -17.66 -6.69
N PRO A 154 -2.46 -16.55 -5.95
CA PRO A 154 -1.31 -15.92 -5.33
C PRO A 154 -0.71 -16.86 -4.28
N CYS A 155 0.61 -16.86 -4.19
CA CYS A 155 1.34 -17.55 -3.14
C CYS A 155 0.88 -16.98 -1.78
N PRO A 156 0.40 -17.82 -0.86
CA PRO A 156 -0.04 -17.36 0.45
C PRO A 156 1.10 -16.59 1.13
N THR A 157 0.84 -15.35 1.52
CA THR A 157 1.81 -14.60 2.33
C THR A 157 1.88 -15.27 3.70
N PRO A 158 3.04 -15.78 4.13
CA PRO A 158 3.16 -16.31 5.48
C PRO A 158 2.77 -15.20 6.47
N PRO A 159 2.13 -15.49 7.61
CA PRO A 159 1.83 -14.49 8.64
C PRO A 159 3.09 -13.78 9.16
N THR A 160 4.28 -14.34 8.93
CA THR A 160 5.58 -13.73 9.26
C THR A 160 6.23 -12.96 8.10
N GLY A 161 5.56 -12.89 6.94
CA GLY A 161 6.12 -12.45 5.67
C GLY A 161 7.23 -13.40 5.18
N ALA A 162 7.28 -13.69 3.88
CA ALA A 162 8.48 -14.33 3.30
C ALA A 162 9.72 -13.42 3.49
N TYR A 163 9.48 -12.10 3.51
CA TYR A 163 10.36 -11.08 4.04
C TYR A 163 9.85 -10.67 5.43
N ARG A 164 10.69 -10.74 6.47
CA ARG A 164 10.30 -10.17 7.78
C ARG A 164 10.32 -8.65 7.67
N THR A 165 9.15 -8.07 7.38
CA THR A 165 8.92 -6.64 7.32
C THR A 165 8.20 -6.17 8.58
N VAL A 166 8.21 -4.87 8.83
CA VAL A 166 7.42 -4.29 9.93
C VAL A 166 5.91 -4.56 9.76
N CYS A 167 5.44 -4.77 8.53
CA CYS A 167 4.06 -5.22 8.30
C CYS A 167 3.85 -6.67 8.77
N GLY A 168 4.80 -7.58 8.56
CA GLY A 168 4.73 -8.91 9.17
C GLY A 168 4.75 -8.85 10.70
N ASP A 169 5.58 -7.97 11.28
CA ASP A 169 5.67 -7.82 12.73
C ASP A 169 4.36 -7.28 13.35
N ILE A 170 3.61 -6.41 12.65
CA ILE A 170 2.33 -5.90 13.15
C ILE A 170 1.25 -6.99 13.19
N VAL A 171 1.30 -7.98 12.29
CA VAL A 171 0.43 -9.17 12.33
C VAL A 171 0.76 -10.00 13.56
N ILE A 172 2.05 -10.30 13.80
CA ILE A 172 2.45 -11.06 14.99
C ILE A 172 2.02 -10.32 16.27
N LYS A 173 2.20 -8.99 16.30
CA LYS A 173 1.78 -8.13 17.41
C LYS A 173 0.28 -8.21 17.66
N SER A 174 -0.53 -7.95 16.63
CA SER A 174 -1.98 -7.70 16.76
C SER A 174 -2.83 -8.97 16.69
N CYS A 175 -2.40 -9.97 15.92
CA CYS A 175 -3.07 -11.27 15.79
C CYS A 175 -2.54 -12.31 16.77
N GLY A 176 -1.29 -12.13 17.23
CA GLY A 176 -0.56 -13.13 17.99
C GLY A 176 0.08 -14.20 17.10
N LYS A 177 1.17 -14.83 17.58
CA LYS A 177 1.91 -15.85 16.84
C LYS A 177 1.06 -17.03 16.34
N PHE A 178 -0.04 -17.33 17.04
CA PHE A 178 -0.95 -18.42 16.71
C PHE A 178 -2.36 -17.94 16.33
N ASN A 179 -2.51 -16.68 15.89
CA ASN A 179 -3.80 -16.10 15.49
C ASN A 179 -4.88 -16.12 16.59
N GLN A 180 -4.46 -16.10 17.85
CA GLN A 180 -5.37 -16.08 19.00
C GLN A 180 -6.27 -14.82 19.05
N CYS A 181 -5.89 -13.73 18.37
CA CYS A 181 -6.69 -12.51 18.23
C CYS A 181 -7.25 -12.32 16.80
N LYS A 182 -7.48 -13.40 16.04
CA LYS A 182 -7.91 -13.33 14.63
C LYS A 182 -9.16 -12.48 14.37
N GLU A 183 -10.09 -12.45 15.33
CA GLU A 183 -11.36 -11.71 15.21
C GLU A 183 -11.24 -10.23 15.64
N SER A 184 -10.05 -9.76 16.05
CA SER A 184 -9.85 -8.36 16.43
C SER A 184 -9.76 -7.45 15.21
N GLU A 185 -10.29 -6.22 15.33
CA GLU A 185 -10.17 -5.19 14.29
C GLU A 185 -8.70 -4.89 13.96
N ALA A 186 -7.83 -4.86 14.99
CA ALA A 186 -6.40 -4.69 14.85
C ALA A 186 -5.75 -5.79 13.99
N CYS A 187 -6.14 -7.05 14.20
CA CYS A 187 -5.63 -8.15 13.40
C CYS A 187 -6.10 -8.09 11.93
N GLY A 188 -7.37 -7.77 11.69
CA GLY A 188 -7.89 -7.57 10.33
C GLY A 188 -7.14 -6.45 9.58
N ALA A 189 -6.95 -5.30 10.24
CA ALA A 189 -6.20 -4.18 9.69
C ALA A 189 -4.71 -4.52 9.44
N ALA A 190 -4.09 -5.32 10.32
CA ALA A 190 -2.72 -5.78 10.15
C ALA A 190 -2.55 -6.68 8.92
N HIS A 191 -3.48 -7.62 8.70
CA HIS A 191 -3.49 -8.45 7.49
C HIS A 191 -3.70 -7.63 6.22
N GLN A 192 -4.56 -6.62 6.26
CA GLN A 192 -4.76 -5.70 5.13
C GLN A 192 -3.47 -4.96 4.77
N LEU A 193 -2.72 -4.46 5.77
CA LEU A 193 -1.42 -3.83 5.56
C LEU A 193 -0.41 -4.78 4.90
N VAL A 194 -0.35 -6.05 5.33
CA VAL A 194 0.52 -7.05 4.69
C VAL A 194 0.11 -7.34 3.24
N SER A 195 -1.19 -7.41 2.95
CA SER A 195 -1.69 -7.60 1.58
C SER A 195 -1.24 -6.47 0.66
N MET A 196 -1.43 -5.22 1.09
CA MET A 196 -1.02 -4.04 0.33
C MET A 196 0.49 -3.97 0.13
N GLU A 197 1.28 -4.24 1.18
CA GLU A 197 2.74 -4.28 1.05
C GLU A 197 3.18 -5.33 0.04
N SER A 198 2.54 -6.50 0.06
CA SER A 198 2.85 -7.59 -0.86
C SER A 198 2.56 -7.19 -2.31
N GLU A 199 1.40 -6.61 -2.58
CA GLU A 199 1.03 -6.08 -3.90
C GLU A 199 2.00 -5.00 -4.39
N GLU A 200 2.38 -4.04 -3.52
CA GLU A 200 3.36 -3.02 -3.85
C GLU A 200 4.73 -3.63 -4.18
N ARG A 201 5.17 -4.66 -3.45
CA ARG A 201 6.46 -5.35 -3.69
C ARG A 201 6.47 -6.16 -4.98
N LEU A 202 5.35 -6.79 -5.35
CA LEU A 202 5.24 -7.54 -6.61
C LEU A 202 5.58 -6.65 -7.81
N ASN A 203 5.14 -5.40 -7.76
CA ASN A 203 5.28 -4.41 -8.82
C ASN A 203 6.59 -3.59 -8.77
N LYS A 204 7.47 -3.85 -7.78
CA LYS A 204 8.76 -3.14 -7.65
C LYS A 204 9.89 -3.85 -8.40
N TRP A 205 10.79 -3.09 -9.02
CA TRP A 205 12.02 -3.67 -9.60
C TRP A 205 12.86 -4.40 -8.56
N VAL A 206 13.05 -3.78 -7.38
CA VAL A 206 13.75 -4.36 -6.21
C VAL A 206 12.74 -4.65 -5.09
N PRO A 207 12.28 -5.91 -4.92
CA PRO A 207 11.25 -6.24 -3.96
C PRO A 207 11.64 -6.05 -2.49
N SER A 208 12.92 -5.84 -2.17
CA SER A 208 13.42 -5.66 -0.80
C SER A 208 13.31 -4.22 -0.29
N GLU A 209 13.12 -3.23 -1.17
CA GLU A 209 13.00 -1.84 -0.76
C GLU A 209 11.71 -1.55 0.02
N ASP A 210 11.74 -0.53 0.88
CA ASP A 210 10.55 -0.01 1.53
C ASP A 210 9.53 0.46 0.48
N THR A 211 8.30 0.01 0.63
CA THR A 211 7.17 0.48 -0.15
C THR A 211 6.44 1.61 0.58
N TYR A 212 5.39 2.17 -0.02
CA TYR A 212 4.55 3.14 0.68
C TYR A 212 3.93 2.50 1.93
N THR A 213 3.36 1.31 1.76
CA THR A 213 2.76 0.54 2.85
C THR A 213 3.79 0.12 3.89
N THR A 214 5.04 -0.23 3.54
CA THR A 214 6.09 -0.47 4.55
C THR A 214 6.25 0.71 5.50
N ARG A 215 6.20 1.95 5.00
CA ARG A 215 6.29 3.16 5.84
C ARG A 215 5.04 3.34 6.71
N GLN A 216 3.87 2.98 6.22
CA GLN A 216 2.64 3.01 7.01
C GLN A 216 2.67 1.97 8.13
N CYS A 217 3.16 0.76 7.87
CA CYS A 217 3.37 -0.26 8.91
C CYS A 217 4.33 0.21 9.99
N LYS A 218 5.40 0.94 9.64
CA LYS A 218 6.32 1.54 10.62
C LYS A 218 5.61 2.53 11.56
N LYS A 219 4.71 3.36 11.03
CA LYS A 219 3.89 4.27 11.84
C LYS A 219 2.88 3.49 12.70
N ALA A 220 2.16 2.56 12.08
CA ALA A 220 1.15 1.73 12.71
C ALA A 220 1.71 0.86 13.84
N TYR A 221 2.93 0.34 13.68
CA TYR A 221 3.59 -0.48 14.70
C TYR A 221 3.76 0.28 16.03
N GLY A 222 3.96 1.61 15.99
CA GLY A 222 4.03 2.46 17.17
C GLY A 222 2.66 2.92 17.72
N ASP A 223 1.55 2.62 17.05
CA ASP A 223 0.20 2.92 17.54
C ASP A 223 -0.34 1.75 18.37
N ASP A 224 0.12 1.65 19.62
CA ASP A 224 -0.33 0.61 20.57
C ASP A 224 -1.82 0.68 20.90
N LYS A 225 -2.48 1.81 20.61
CA LYS A 225 -3.91 1.97 20.87
C LYS A 225 -4.76 1.25 19.83
N PHE A 226 -4.38 1.33 18.55
CA PHE A 226 -5.11 0.67 17.48
C PHE A 226 -4.53 -0.70 17.11
N PHE A 227 -3.21 -0.87 17.21
CA PHE A 227 -2.51 -2.14 17.04
C PHE A 227 -1.90 -2.62 18.38
N PRO A 228 -2.75 -2.98 19.37
CA PRO A 228 -2.27 -3.47 20.66
C PRO A 228 -1.58 -4.83 20.49
N LEU A 229 -0.81 -5.21 21.52
CA LEU A 229 -0.37 -6.59 21.66
C LEU A 229 -1.57 -7.50 21.83
N CYS A 230 -1.51 -8.65 21.17
CA CYS A 230 -2.51 -9.68 21.31
C CYS A 230 -2.38 -10.36 22.69
N GLU A 231 -3.23 -9.92 23.61
CA GLU A 231 -3.41 -10.55 24.91
C GLU A 231 -4.40 -11.72 24.75
N LYS A 232 -4.00 -12.93 25.18
CA LYS A 232 -4.95 -14.04 25.26
C LYS A 232 -6.08 -13.62 26.20
N LYS A 233 -7.33 -13.68 25.74
CA LYS A 233 -8.46 -13.76 26.68
C LYS A 233 -8.23 -15.00 27.56
N GLN A 234 -8.10 -14.78 28.87
CA GLN A 234 -8.14 -15.84 29.87
C GLN A 234 -9.50 -16.54 29.84
#